data_AF-A0A495ZMT8-F1
#
_entry.id   AF-A0A495ZMT8-F1
#
_cell.length_a   1.000
_cell.length_b   1.000
_cell.length_c   1.000
_cell.angle_alpha   90.00
_cell.angle_beta   90.00
_cell.angle_gamma   90.00
#
_symmetry.space_group_name_H-M   'P 1'
#
loop_
_entity.id
_entity.type
_entity.pdbx_description
1 polymer ?
#
loop_
_entity_poly.entity_id
_entity_poly.type
_entity_poly.pdbx_seq_one_letter_code
_entity_poly.pdbx_strand_id
1 'polypeptide(L)' 'MKHRTKWFLYCLLVLLFLLHNDFWLWETPRLVLGLPVGLLYHIGFCLAAALLMAAFVKARGDWGEG' A
#
# COMPACT_ATOMS: atom_id res chain seq x y z
N MET A 1 -13.70 16.05 -11.55
CA MET A 1 -13.34 14.65 -11.22
C MET A 1 -12.39 14.48 -10.00
N LYS A 2 -12.18 15.51 -9.15
CA LYS A 2 -11.28 15.44 -7.97
C LYS A 2 -11.78 14.56 -6.80
N HIS A 3 -13.08 14.25 -6.74
CA HIS A 3 -13.67 13.42 -5.67
C HIS A 3 -13.29 11.93 -5.78
N ARG A 4 -13.14 11.41 -7.00
CA ARG A 4 -12.86 9.98 -7.24
C ARG A 4 -11.47 9.58 -6.74
N THR A 5 -10.47 10.45 -6.91
CA THR A 5 -9.08 10.20 -6.47
C THR A 5 -8.97 10.09 -4.96
N LYS A 6 -9.69 10.95 -4.21
CA LYS A 6 -9.73 10.86 -2.74
C LYS A 6 -10.35 9.55 -2.28
N TRP A 7 -11.46 9.14 -2.92
CA TRP A 7 -12.10 7.85 -2.66
C TRP A 7 -11.17 6.68 -2.98
N PHE A 8 -10.41 6.76 -4.07
CA PHE A 8 -9.42 5.75 -4.44
C PHE A 8 -8.31 5.61 -3.41
N LEU A 9 -7.82 6.74 -2.87
CA LEU A 9 -6.82 6.77 -1.81
C LEU A 9 -7.36 6.16 -0.50
N TYR A 10 -8.59 6.49 -0.11
CA TYR A 10 -9.24 5.87 1.05
C TYR A 10 -9.48 4.37 0.85
N CYS A 11 -9.94 3.94 -0.33
CA CYS A 11 -10.07 2.52 -0.66
C CYS A 11 -8.71 1.80 -0.58
N LEU A 12 -7.65 2.40 -1.11
CA LEU A 12 -6.31 1.81 -1.07
C LEU A 12 -5.73 1.79 0.35
N LEU A 13 -6.09 2.75 1.21
CA LEU A 13 -5.76 2.76 2.63
C LEU A 13 -6.48 1.63 3.39
N VAL A 14 -7.78 1.46 3.17
CA VAL A 14 -8.57 0.36 3.74
C VAL A 14 -8.05 -0.99 3.24
N LEU A 15 -7.70 -1.07 1.95
CA LEU A 15 -7.11 -2.27 1.36
C LEU A 15 -5.76 -2.60 2.03
N LEU A 16 -4.86 -1.62 2.21
CA LEU A 16 -3.62 -1.80 2.96
C LEU A 16 -3.90 -2.22 4.42
N PHE A 17 -4.91 -1.64 5.08
CA PHE A 17 -5.25 -2.02 6.44
C PHE A 17 -5.74 -3.47 6.55
N LEU A 18 -6.58 -3.93 5.61
CA LEU A 18 -6.98 -5.33 5.53
C LEU A 18 -5.80 -6.23 5.14
N LEU A 19 -4.93 -5.77 4.25
CA LEU A 19 -3.75 -6.51 3.79
C LEU A 19 -2.68 -6.61 4.89
N HIS A 20 -2.65 -5.67 5.83
CA HIS A 20 -1.82 -5.74 7.05
C HIS A 20 -2.30 -6.81 8.03
N ASN A 21 -3.56 -7.23 7.93
CA ASN A 21 -4.00 -8.39 8.69
C ASN A 21 -3.32 -9.62 8.08
N ASP A 22 -2.22 -10.02 8.71
CA ASP A 22 -1.27 -11.06 8.30
C ASP A 22 -1.89 -12.48 8.31
N PHE A 23 -3.21 -12.61 8.17
CA PHE A 23 -3.94 -13.89 8.18
C PHE A 23 -3.74 -14.69 6.89
N TRP A 24 -3.34 -14.06 5.78
CA TRP A 24 -3.29 -14.73 4.47
C TRP A 24 -2.02 -15.57 4.26
N LEU A 25 -0.92 -15.20 4.92
CA LEU A 25 0.40 -15.80 4.68
C LEU A 25 1.00 -16.49 5.92
N TRP A 26 0.27 -16.47 7.04
CA TRP A 26 0.66 -17.01 8.34
C TRP A 26 1.09 -18.49 8.30
N GLU A 27 0.46 -19.29 7.44
CA GLU A 27 0.62 -20.76 7.40
C GLU A 27 1.59 -21.25 6.32
N THR A 28 2.26 -20.37 5.58
CA THR A 28 3.09 -20.80 4.43
C THR A 28 4.58 -20.79 4.78
N PRO A 29 5.20 -21.93 5.16
CA PRO A 29 6.65 -22.07 5.31
C PRO A 29 7.37 -22.15 3.95
N ARG A 30 6.84 -21.45 2.94
CA ARG A 30 7.37 -21.46 1.57
C ARG A 30 8.50 -20.45 1.50
N LEU A 31 9.74 -20.92 1.62
CA LEU A 31 10.93 -20.10 1.36
C LEU A 31 10.99 -19.80 -0.14
N VAL A 32 10.79 -18.54 -0.51
CA VAL A 32 11.04 -18.07 -1.88
C VAL A 32 12.43 -17.45 -1.86
N LEU A 33 13.36 -18.00 -2.65
CA LEU A 33 14.77 -17.57 -2.73
C LEU A 33 15.54 -17.61 -1.40
N GLY A 34 15.13 -18.45 -0.45
CA GLY A 34 15.77 -18.56 0.88
C GLY A 34 15.27 -17.56 1.92
N LEU A 35 14.24 -16.75 1.59
CA LEU A 35 13.64 -15.78 2.51
C LEU A 35 12.15 -16.13 2.77
N PRO A 36 11.65 -15.90 3.99
CA PRO A 36 10.25 -16.14 4.31
C PRO A 36 9.37 -15.23 3.45
N VAL A 37 8.34 -15.81 2.82
CA VAL A 37 7.43 -15.10 1.92
C VAL A 37 6.73 -13.93 2.62
N GLY A 38 6.54 -14.02 3.95
CA GLY A 38 6.06 -12.91 4.78
C GLY A 38 6.94 -11.67 4.73
N LEU A 39 8.26 -11.82 4.59
CA LEU A 39 9.21 -10.71 4.50
C LEU A 39 9.11 -9.99 3.14
N LEU A 40 9.04 -10.76 2.05
CA LEU A 40 8.81 -10.21 0.70
C LEU A 40 7.48 -9.46 0.63
N TYR A 41 6.45 -10.01 1.27
CA TYR A 41 5.16 -9.37 1.40
C TYR A 41 5.24 -8.04 2.18
N HIS A 42 5.95 -8.01 3.31
CA HIS A 42 6.18 -6.78 4.08
C HIS A 42 6.95 -5.72 3.28
N ILE A 43 7.95 -6.11 2.49
CA ILE A 43 8.69 -5.19 1.60
C ILE A 43 7.74 -4.58 0.55
N GLY A 44 6.92 -5.42 -0.09
CA GLY A 44 5.90 -4.96 -1.04
C GLY A 44 4.87 -4.04 -0.39
N PHE A 45 4.46 -4.35 0.84
CA PHE A 45 3.53 -3.53 1.62
C PHE A 45 4.11 -2.15 1.93
N CYS A 46 5.36 -2.08 2.40
CA CYS A 46 6.05 -0.81 2.67
C CYS A 46 6.19 0.04 1.39
N LEU A 47 6.53 -0.57 0.26
CA LEU A 47 6.58 0.10 -1.04
C LEU A 47 5.21 0.64 -1.47
N ALA A 48 4.15 -0.16 -1.33
CA ALA A 48 2.79 0.25 -1.65
C ALA A 48 2.32 1.42 -0.76
N ALA A 49 2.62 1.37 0.54
CA ALA A 49 2.33 2.45 1.48
C ALA A 49 3.09 3.75 1.12
N ALA A 50 4.38 3.64 0.78
CA ALA A 50 5.18 4.78 0.35
C ALA A 50 4.64 5.41 -0.95
N LEU A 51 4.27 4.59 -1.93
CA LEU A 51 3.65 5.05 -3.18
C LEU A 51 2.30 5.72 -2.95
N LEU A 52 1.46 5.16 -2.07
CA LEU A 52 0.19 5.77 -1.69
C LEU A 52 0.40 7.14 -1.05
N MET A 53 1.36 7.26 -0.13
CA MET A 53 1.70 8.53 0.51
C MET A 53 2.25 9.55 -0.50
N ALA A 54 3.11 9.11 -1.42
CA ALA A 54 3.63 9.95 -2.50
C ALA A 54 2.51 10.44 -3.43
N ALA A 55 1.57 9.56 -3.80
CA ALA A 55 0.39 9.92 -4.58
C ALA A 55 -0.51 10.90 -3.81
N PHE A 56 -0.64 10.74 -2.50
CA PHE A 56 -1.41 11.63 -1.64
C PHE A 56 -0.77 13.03 -1.55
N VAL A 57 0.56 13.12 -1.43
CA VAL A 57 1.30 14.38 -1.44
C VAL A 57 1.20 15.04 -2.82
N LYS A 58 1.37 14.29 -3.91
CA LYS A 58 1.25 14.83 -5.27
C LYS A 58 -0.16 15.33 -5.57
N ALA A 59 -1.19 14.61 -5.11
CA ALA A 59 -2.58 15.05 -5.21
C ALA A 59 -2.88 16.29 -4.36
N ARG A 60 -2.09 16.54 -3.31
CA ARG A 60 -2.18 17.72 -2.44
C ARG A 60 -1.34 18.90 -2.94
N GLY A 61 -0.21 18.63 -3.63
CA GLY A 61 0.73 19.60 -4.20
C GLY A 61 0.25 20.33 -5.44
N ASP A 62 -1.00 20.11 -5.87
CA ASP A 62 -1.76 20.94 -6.83
C ASP A 62 -2.13 22.34 -6.24
N TRP A 63 -1.60 22.69 -5.06
CA TRP A 63 -1.70 24.01 -4.43
C TRP A 63 -0.47 24.85 -4.80
N GLY A 64 -0.43 25.41 -6.01
CA GLY A 64 0.67 26.33 -6.34
C GLY A 64 0.73 26.93 -7.73
N GLU A 65 -0.06 26.50 -8.71
CA GLU A 65 -0.12 27.17 -10.02
C GLU A 65 -1.57 27.25 -10.52
N GLY A 66 -2.23 28.35 -10.15
CA GLY A 66 -3.59 28.71 -10.54
C GLY A 66 -3.97 30.06 -9.96
#